data_AF-A0A395WCW7-F1
#
_entry.id   AF-A0A395WCW7-F1
#
_cell.length_a   1.000
_cell.length_b   1.000
_cell.length_c   1.000
_cell.angle_alpha   90.00
_cell.angle_beta   90.00
_cell.angle_gamma   90.00
#
_symmetry.space_group_name_H-M   'P 1'
#
loop_
_entity.id
_entity.type
_entity.pdbx_description
1 polymer ?
#
loop_
_entity_poly.entity_id
_entity_poly.type
_entity_poly.pdbx_seq_one_letter_code
_entity_poly.pdbx_strand_id
1 'polypeptide(L)'
;MLIKTEIFLESKKGLKLTEEVEKLLQKEKITDGLMWVRVNSLTAILTLTNTFDNRTYDDIVDVMDKNCPTLVQYDTKVSPFDSSGRIKSSMVGNHLTLWVENGKCMLGSSQAIVAIEFDGPKKVNLELEIVTSNHFEKDMIKVDTQQHGLHDVTEDIRHIVEQNKINSGFAYLFVPHSTSGIWLAEESKEFIDLTKCLLDRMVPEIANFKHRETPSDAAGHIKTSLVGTYLLFKIDEGKCLIGENKRIYFMEFDGPRSRKIQMVTLFK
;
A
#
# COMPACT_ATOMS: atom_id res chain seq x y z
N MET A 1 -14.67 -13.97 -7.78
CA MET A 1 -15.38 -13.35 -8.92
C MET A 1 -14.44 -12.37 -9.60
N LEU A 2 -14.41 -12.29 -10.93
CA LEU A 2 -13.53 -11.39 -11.69
C LEU A 2 -14.36 -10.33 -12.45
N ILE A 3 -14.10 -9.06 -12.17
CA ILE A 3 -14.69 -7.91 -12.85
C ILE A 3 -13.60 -7.22 -13.68
N LYS A 4 -13.92 -6.81 -14.91
CA LYS A 4 -12.99 -6.07 -15.77
C LYS A 4 -13.67 -4.83 -16.35
N THR A 5 -12.96 -3.71 -16.37
CA THR A 5 -13.36 -2.50 -17.09
C THR A 5 -12.15 -1.85 -17.74
N GLU A 6 -12.34 -1.10 -18.83
CA GLU A 6 -11.27 -0.33 -19.47
C GLU A 6 -11.18 1.05 -18.81
N ILE A 7 -9.96 1.49 -18.50
CA ILE A 7 -9.67 2.85 -18.03
C ILE A 7 -8.59 3.49 -18.93
N PHE A 8 -8.56 4.82 -18.96
CA PHE A 8 -7.54 5.58 -19.67
C PHE A 8 -6.57 6.20 -18.66
N LEU A 9 -5.28 5.90 -18.78
CA LEU A 9 -4.24 6.48 -17.96
C LEU A 9 -3.46 7.52 -18.77
N GLU A 10 -3.44 8.75 -18.27
CA GLU A 10 -2.54 9.80 -18.77
C GLU A 10 -1.11 9.54 -18.29
N SER A 11 -0.12 9.90 -19.11
CA SER A 11 1.29 9.75 -18.74
C SER A 11 1.63 10.65 -17.55
N LYS A 12 2.25 10.06 -16.53
CA LYS A 12 2.77 10.73 -15.33
C LYS A 12 1.72 11.56 -14.59
N LYS A 13 0.46 11.14 -14.63
CA LYS A 13 -0.62 11.75 -13.84
C LYS A 13 -1.34 10.69 -13.01
N GLY A 14 -1.68 11.05 -11.79
CA GLY A 14 -2.49 10.20 -10.92
C GLY A 14 -3.96 10.19 -11.37
N LEU A 15 -4.51 9.00 -11.54
CA LEU A 15 -5.95 8.77 -11.71
C LEU A 15 -6.50 8.14 -10.42
N LYS A 16 -7.42 8.84 -9.75
CA LYS A 16 -8.16 8.30 -8.60
C LYS A 16 -9.18 7.28 -9.10
N LEU A 17 -9.11 6.05 -8.57
CA LEU A 17 -9.93 4.92 -8.98
C LEU A 17 -10.95 4.45 -7.93
N THR A 18 -10.91 4.97 -6.70
CA THR A 18 -11.78 4.49 -5.61
C THR A 18 -13.27 4.52 -5.98
N GLU A 19 -13.77 5.62 -6.54
CA GLU A 19 -15.18 5.74 -6.91
C GLU A 19 -15.58 4.78 -8.04
N GLU A 20 -14.67 4.54 -8.99
CA GLU A 20 -14.91 3.58 -10.07
C GLU A 20 -14.94 2.15 -9.53
N VAL A 21 -13.99 1.79 -8.66
CA VAL A 21 -13.94 0.50 -7.97
C VAL A 21 -15.22 0.26 -7.16
N GLU A 22 -15.65 1.23 -6.35
CA GLU A 22 -16.87 1.10 -5.54
C GLU A 22 -18.15 1.01 -6.38
N LYS A 23 -18.23 1.71 -7.52
CA LYS A 23 -19.35 1.54 -8.47
C LYS A 23 -19.41 0.12 -9.04
N LEU A 24 -18.25 -0.47 -9.37
CA LEU A 24 -18.18 -1.86 -9.85
C LEU A 24 -18.63 -2.84 -8.76
N LEU A 25 -18.20 -2.64 -7.51
CA LEU A 25 -18.64 -3.45 -6.36
C LEU A 25 -20.16 -3.39 -6.18
N GLN A 26 -20.75 -2.20 -6.22
CA GLN A 26 -22.20 -1.99 -6.09
C GLN A 26 -22.97 -2.63 -7.24
N LYS A 27 -22.48 -2.49 -8.48
CA LYS A 27 -23.10 -3.08 -9.67
C LYS A 27 -23.19 -4.61 -9.55
N GLU A 28 -22.13 -5.25 -9.08
CA GLU A 28 -22.06 -6.70 -8.89
C GLU A 28 -22.62 -7.16 -7.53
N LYS A 29 -23.19 -6.25 -6.74
CA LYS A 29 -23.79 -6.51 -5.42
C LYS A 29 -22.84 -7.21 -4.44
N ILE A 30 -21.55 -6.87 -4.51
CA ILE A 30 -20.55 -7.36 -3.55
C ILE A 30 -20.65 -6.56 -2.27
N THR A 31 -20.80 -7.26 -1.14
CA THR A 31 -20.87 -6.63 0.18
C THR A 31 -19.52 -6.73 0.89
N ASP A 32 -19.03 -7.93 1.17
CA ASP A 32 -17.89 -8.16 2.06
C ASP A 32 -16.93 -9.19 1.47
N GLY A 33 -15.63 -8.91 1.55
CA GLY A 33 -14.61 -9.83 1.08
C GLY A 33 -13.23 -9.22 0.90
N LEU A 34 -12.27 -10.10 0.63
CA LEU A 34 -10.91 -9.70 0.28
C LEU A 34 -10.84 -9.50 -1.24
N MET A 35 -10.49 -8.29 -1.64
CA MET A 35 -10.39 -7.86 -3.03
C MET A 35 -8.93 -7.65 -3.44
N TRP A 36 -8.59 -8.19 -4.60
CA TRP A 36 -7.43 -7.80 -5.38
C TRP A 36 -7.88 -6.81 -6.45
N VAL A 37 -7.31 -5.62 -6.47
CA VAL A 37 -7.51 -4.64 -7.55
C VAL A 37 -6.21 -4.47 -8.30
N ARG A 38 -6.23 -4.55 -9.63
CA ARG A 38 -5.04 -4.50 -10.48
C ARG A 38 -5.27 -3.64 -11.71
N VAL A 39 -4.24 -2.89 -12.09
CA VAL A 39 -4.14 -2.29 -13.41
C VAL A 39 -3.27 -3.19 -14.29
N ASN A 40 -3.78 -3.61 -15.45
CA ASN A 40 -3.04 -4.46 -16.38
C ASN A 40 -2.05 -3.64 -17.24
N SER A 41 -1.08 -3.03 -16.57
CA SER A 41 0.07 -2.35 -17.18
C SER A 41 1.32 -2.73 -16.41
N LEU A 42 2.43 -2.94 -17.13
CA LEU A 42 3.74 -3.19 -16.53
C LEU A 42 4.47 -1.90 -16.17
N THR A 43 3.94 -0.75 -16.58
CA THR A 43 4.54 0.58 -16.39
C THR A 43 3.66 1.48 -15.53
N ALA A 44 2.56 0.96 -14.99
CA ALA A 44 1.72 1.65 -14.02
C ALA A 44 1.94 1.12 -12.60
N ILE A 45 1.78 2.00 -11.62
CA ILE A 45 1.66 1.63 -10.20
C ILE A 45 0.23 1.79 -9.73
N LEU A 46 -0.12 1.05 -8.68
CA LEU A 46 -1.35 1.25 -7.91
C LEU A 46 -0.96 1.47 -6.44
N THR A 47 -1.31 2.63 -5.87
CA THR A 47 -0.93 2.99 -4.50
C THR A 47 -2.12 3.57 -3.74
N LEU A 48 -2.06 3.47 -2.40
CA LEU A 48 -2.92 4.24 -1.51
C LEU A 48 -2.20 5.52 -1.08
N THR A 49 -2.78 6.67 -1.37
CA THR A 49 -2.20 7.96 -0.99
C THR A 49 -3.29 9.02 -0.79
N ASN A 50 -2.93 10.23 -0.38
CA ASN A 50 -3.88 11.29 -0.10
C ASN A 50 -4.68 11.74 -1.33
N THR A 51 -5.89 12.22 -1.06
CA THR A 51 -6.79 12.78 -2.07
C THR A 51 -7.03 14.27 -1.93
N PHE A 52 -6.54 14.88 -0.84
CA PHE A 52 -6.74 16.30 -0.59
C PHE A 52 -5.84 17.15 -1.49
N ASP A 53 -4.77 16.56 -2.02
CA ASP A 53 -3.82 17.25 -2.84
C ASP A 53 -3.28 16.38 -3.98
N ASN A 54 -3.72 16.65 -5.21
CA ASN A 54 -3.21 15.97 -6.40
C ASN A 54 -1.70 16.19 -6.62
N ARG A 55 -1.10 17.23 -6.02
CA ARG A 55 0.35 17.47 -6.07
C ARG A 55 1.15 16.34 -5.41
N THR A 56 0.53 15.59 -4.50
CA THR A 56 1.13 14.38 -3.93
C THR A 56 1.45 13.36 -5.01
N TYR A 57 0.63 13.25 -6.06
CA TYR A 57 0.90 12.34 -7.19
C TYR A 57 2.10 12.83 -7.99
N ASP A 58 2.20 14.14 -8.19
CA ASP A 58 3.33 14.77 -8.87
C ASP A 58 4.63 14.55 -8.07
N ASP A 59 4.58 14.62 -6.75
CA ASP A 59 5.74 14.35 -5.88
C ASP A 59 6.16 12.89 -5.93
N ILE A 60 5.21 11.95 -5.97
CA ILE A 60 5.50 10.52 -6.19
C ILE A 60 6.21 10.34 -7.54
N VAL A 61 5.70 10.98 -8.60
CA VAL A 61 6.33 10.94 -9.94
C VAL A 61 7.74 11.50 -9.90
N ASP A 62 7.95 12.67 -9.32
CA ASP A 62 9.26 13.34 -9.25
C ASP A 62 10.28 12.49 -8.49
N VAL A 63 9.89 11.91 -7.35
CA VAL A 63 10.75 11.03 -6.56
C VAL A 63 11.07 9.74 -7.32
N MET A 64 10.09 9.15 -8.01
CA MET A 64 10.31 7.96 -8.83
C MET A 64 11.24 8.26 -10.02
N ASP A 65 11.09 9.41 -10.68
CA ASP A 65 11.99 9.84 -11.75
C ASP A 65 13.40 10.15 -11.23
N LYS A 66 13.54 10.69 -10.03
CA LYS A 66 14.85 10.93 -9.41
C LYS A 66 15.59 9.64 -9.08
N ASN A 67 14.88 8.64 -8.56
CA ASN A 67 15.48 7.35 -8.17
C ASN A 67 15.64 6.38 -9.36
N CYS A 68 14.78 6.49 -10.37
CA CYS A 68 14.78 5.67 -11.59
C CYS A 68 14.65 6.55 -12.84
N PRO A 69 15.70 7.31 -13.20
CA PRO A 69 15.65 8.30 -14.26
C PRO A 69 15.40 7.68 -15.63
N THR A 70 14.45 8.23 -16.38
CA THR A 70 14.07 7.68 -17.69
C THR A 70 15.17 7.79 -18.74
N LEU A 71 15.99 8.84 -18.72
CA LEU A 71 16.98 9.12 -19.78
C LEU A 71 18.38 8.61 -19.41
N VAL A 72 18.47 7.39 -18.89
CA VAL A 72 19.74 6.68 -18.69
C VAL A 72 19.80 5.42 -19.55
N GLN A 73 20.99 4.82 -19.65
CA GLN A 73 21.16 3.57 -20.37
C GLN A 73 20.62 2.41 -19.53
N TYR A 74 19.55 1.80 -20.02
CA TYR A 74 19.05 0.51 -19.53
C TYR A 74 19.56 -0.60 -20.45
N ASP A 75 19.99 -1.72 -19.87
CA ASP A 75 20.41 -2.90 -20.63
C ASP A 75 19.19 -3.70 -21.12
N THR A 76 18.44 -3.10 -22.05
CA THR A 76 17.21 -3.69 -22.60
C THR A 76 17.08 -3.37 -24.09
N LYS A 77 16.17 -4.08 -24.78
CA LYS A 77 15.83 -3.82 -26.19
C LYS A 77 14.62 -2.89 -26.36
N VAL A 78 14.07 -2.37 -25.27
CA VAL A 78 12.85 -1.53 -25.27
C VAL A 78 13.21 -0.08 -24.98
N SER A 79 12.25 0.83 -25.10
CA SER A 79 12.51 2.26 -24.88
C SER A 79 12.98 2.52 -23.43
N PRO A 80 13.76 3.57 -23.18
CA PRO A 80 14.09 3.99 -21.82
C PRO A 80 12.85 4.36 -20.98
N PHE A 81 11.77 4.80 -21.65
CA PHE A 81 10.46 5.09 -21.04
C PHE A 81 9.81 3.81 -20.50
N ASP A 82 9.66 2.77 -21.33
CA ASP A 82 9.13 1.47 -20.91
C ASP A 82 10.05 0.80 -19.87
N SER A 83 11.37 0.85 -20.06
CA SER A 83 12.34 0.29 -19.11
C SER A 83 12.23 0.92 -17.72
N SER A 84 12.30 2.26 -17.65
CA SER A 84 12.18 2.97 -16.37
C SER A 84 10.79 2.82 -15.75
N GLY A 85 9.74 2.81 -16.56
CA GLY A 85 8.37 2.58 -16.10
C GLY A 85 8.19 1.22 -15.45
N ARG A 86 8.78 0.15 -16.02
CA ARG A 86 8.75 -1.20 -15.43
C ARG A 86 9.47 -1.28 -14.10
N ILE A 87 10.61 -0.61 -13.97
CA ILE A 87 11.35 -0.57 -12.71
C ILE A 87 10.55 0.17 -11.64
N LYS A 88 10.00 1.35 -11.95
CA LYS A 88 9.12 2.09 -11.03
C LYS A 88 7.89 1.28 -10.63
N SER A 89 7.27 0.60 -11.60
CA SER A 89 6.15 -0.32 -11.35
C SER A 89 6.54 -1.45 -10.41
N SER A 90 7.73 -2.03 -10.58
CA SER A 90 8.22 -3.13 -9.73
C SER A 90 8.52 -2.72 -8.28
N MET A 91 8.79 -1.44 -8.03
CA MET A 91 9.08 -0.93 -6.68
C MET A 91 7.84 -0.79 -5.80
N VAL A 92 6.67 -0.53 -6.39
CA VAL A 92 5.39 -0.30 -5.67
C VAL A 92 4.39 -1.42 -5.92
N GLY A 93 4.37 -1.95 -7.13
CA GLY A 93 3.35 -2.86 -7.62
C GLY A 93 2.25 -2.18 -8.43
N ASN A 94 1.60 -2.95 -9.29
CA ASN A 94 0.46 -2.54 -10.12
C ASN A 94 -0.89 -3.07 -9.58
N HIS A 95 -0.89 -3.53 -8.34
CA HIS A 95 -2.07 -4.09 -7.67
C HIS A 95 -2.08 -3.74 -6.19
N LEU A 96 -3.25 -3.84 -5.58
CA LEU A 96 -3.46 -3.71 -4.14
C LEU A 96 -4.40 -4.83 -3.68
N THR A 97 -4.19 -5.28 -2.45
CA THR A 97 -5.16 -6.08 -1.72
C THR A 97 -5.92 -5.16 -0.77
N LEU A 98 -7.25 -5.24 -0.76
CA LEU A 98 -8.12 -4.41 0.06
C LEU A 98 -9.24 -5.25 0.65
N TRP A 99 -9.60 -4.96 1.88
CA TRP A 99 -10.86 -5.45 2.42
C TRP A 99 -12.01 -4.58 1.91
N VAL A 100 -13.07 -5.23 1.43
CA VAL A 100 -14.34 -4.60 1.07
C VAL A 100 -15.33 -4.88 2.18
N GLU A 101 -16.03 -3.84 2.63
CA GLU A 101 -17.08 -3.94 3.63
C GLU A 101 -18.30 -3.12 3.19
N ASN A 102 -19.49 -3.74 3.25
CA ASN A 102 -20.73 -3.12 2.82
C ASN A 102 -20.66 -2.46 1.41
N GLY A 103 -19.92 -3.09 0.49
CA GLY A 103 -19.71 -2.62 -0.88
C GLY A 103 -18.80 -1.40 -1.01
N LYS A 104 -18.00 -1.08 0.03
CA LYS A 104 -17.03 0.01 0.03
C LYS A 104 -15.62 -0.51 0.31
N CYS A 105 -14.63 0.19 -0.21
CA CYS A 105 -13.23 -0.13 0.10
C CYS A 105 -12.92 0.37 1.52
N MET A 106 -12.40 -0.50 2.39
CA MET A 106 -11.89 -0.07 3.69
C MET A 106 -10.59 0.71 3.49
N LEU A 107 -10.70 2.04 3.58
CA LEU A 107 -9.61 3.00 3.41
C LEU A 107 -9.58 3.96 4.60
N GLY A 108 -8.41 4.54 4.86
CA GLY A 108 -8.29 5.70 5.74
C GLY A 108 -9.02 6.92 5.18
N SER A 109 -9.38 7.87 6.05
CA SER A 109 -10.06 9.13 5.67
C SER A 109 -9.27 9.98 4.67
N SER A 110 -7.97 9.76 4.60
CA SER A 110 -7.01 10.44 3.73
C SER A 110 -6.42 9.51 2.68
N GLN A 111 -7.07 8.40 2.31
CA GLN A 111 -6.55 7.44 1.34
C GLN A 111 -7.52 7.24 0.17
N ALA A 112 -6.97 7.13 -1.03
CA ALA A 112 -7.65 6.56 -2.19
C ALA A 112 -6.75 5.64 -2.99
N ILE A 113 -7.39 4.81 -3.81
CA ILE A 113 -6.76 4.00 -4.84
C ILE A 113 -6.37 4.94 -5.97
N VAL A 114 -5.07 5.07 -6.22
CA VAL A 114 -4.53 5.94 -7.27
C VAL A 114 -3.65 5.13 -8.20
N ALA A 115 -3.91 5.22 -9.50
CA ALA A 115 -3.06 4.67 -10.55
C ALA A 115 -2.18 5.77 -11.15
N ILE A 116 -0.89 5.49 -11.35
CA ILE A 116 0.05 6.40 -12.04
C ILE A 116 0.75 5.59 -13.13
N GLU A 117 0.70 6.07 -14.37
CA GLU A 117 1.31 5.41 -15.54
C GLU A 117 2.57 6.15 -15.99
N PHE A 118 3.71 5.46 -16.06
CA PHE A 118 5.02 6.08 -16.33
C PHE A 118 5.43 6.07 -17.81
N ASP A 119 4.75 5.30 -18.66
CA ASP A 119 4.99 5.15 -20.10
C ASP A 119 3.68 5.34 -20.90
N GLY A 120 2.84 6.28 -20.47
CA GLY A 120 1.55 6.59 -21.10
C GLY A 120 1.62 7.70 -22.15
N PRO A 121 0.45 8.17 -22.66
CA PRO A 121 -0.89 7.74 -22.28
C PRO A 121 -1.26 6.39 -22.90
N LYS A 122 -2.09 5.59 -22.22
CA LYS A 122 -2.58 4.30 -22.74
C LYS A 122 -3.91 3.87 -22.12
N LYS A 123 -4.67 3.07 -22.86
CA LYS A 123 -5.85 2.36 -22.37
C LYS A 123 -5.42 1.03 -21.75
N VAL A 124 -5.95 0.73 -20.58
CA VAL A 124 -5.59 -0.47 -19.80
C VAL A 124 -6.82 -1.05 -19.13
N ASN A 125 -6.77 -2.33 -18.77
CA ASN A 125 -7.83 -2.96 -17.98
C ASN A 125 -7.59 -2.70 -16.50
N LEU A 126 -8.62 -2.22 -15.82
CA LEU A 126 -8.78 -2.32 -14.37
C LEU A 126 -9.51 -3.64 -14.07
N GLU A 127 -8.87 -4.50 -13.30
CA GLU A 127 -9.36 -5.83 -12.95
C GLU A 127 -9.56 -5.93 -11.44
N LEU A 128 -10.72 -6.42 -11.01
CA LEU A 128 -11.05 -6.68 -9.61
C LEU A 128 -11.32 -8.17 -9.45
N GLU A 129 -10.58 -8.83 -8.59
CA GLU A 129 -10.80 -10.22 -8.20
C GLU A 129 -11.15 -10.29 -6.71
N ILE A 130 -12.30 -10.88 -6.38
CA ILE A 130 -12.82 -10.87 -5.01
C ILE A 130 -13.14 -12.27 -4.53
N VAL A 131 -12.71 -12.55 -3.30
CA VAL A 131 -13.14 -13.69 -2.49
C VAL A 131 -14.08 -13.16 -1.41
N THR A 132 -15.38 -13.42 -1.58
CA THR A 132 -16.39 -13.03 -0.58
C THR A 132 -16.33 -13.97 0.60
N SER A 133 -16.47 -13.44 1.82
CA SER A 133 -16.56 -14.22 3.04
C SER A 133 -17.54 -13.59 4.01
N ASN A 134 -18.34 -14.44 4.67
CA ASN A 134 -19.20 -14.04 5.79
C ASN A 134 -18.62 -14.51 7.13
N HIS A 135 -17.47 -15.20 7.11
CA HIS A 135 -16.77 -15.70 8.29
C HIS A 135 -15.46 -14.92 8.42
N PHE A 136 -15.52 -13.86 9.21
CA PHE A 136 -14.36 -13.04 9.53
C PHE A 136 -14.52 -12.37 10.89
N GLU A 137 -13.39 -12.07 11.52
CA GLU A 137 -13.31 -11.26 12.74
C GLU A 137 -12.56 -9.97 12.41
N LYS A 138 -12.92 -8.89 13.11
CA LYS A 138 -12.29 -7.57 12.93
C LYS A 138 -11.74 -7.07 14.25
N ASP A 139 -10.50 -6.62 14.21
CA ASP A 139 -9.79 -6.09 15.37
C ASP A 139 -9.11 -4.78 15.02
N MET A 140 -8.75 -4.03 16.06
CA MET A 140 -8.04 -2.76 15.93
C MET A 140 -6.90 -2.69 16.95
N ILE A 141 -5.71 -2.40 16.45
CA ILE A 141 -4.53 -2.12 17.27
C ILE A 141 -4.32 -0.61 17.27
N LYS A 142 -4.13 -0.01 18.43
CA LYS A 142 -3.73 1.40 18.55
C LYS A 142 -2.21 1.48 18.67
N VAL A 143 -1.61 2.46 18.02
CA VAL A 143 -0.16 2.68 18.04
C VAL A 143 0.09 4.15 18.32
N ASP A 144 0.62 4.48 19.49
CA ASP A 144 1.04 5.84 19.80
C ASP A 144 2.47 6.04 19.34
N THR A 145 2.64 6.90 18.34
CA THR A 145 3.89 6.97 17.59
C THR A 145 4.83 8.02 18.10
N GLN A 146 6.13 7.77 17.93
CA GLN A 146 7.17 8.80 18.04
C GLN A 146 7.41 9.41 16.66
N GLN A 147 8.10 10.55 16.61
CA GLN A 147 8.54 11.15 15.36
C GLN A 147 9.43 10.14 14.59
N HIS A 148 9.00 9.71 13.41
CA HIS A 148 9.73 8.82 12.49
C HIS A 148 10.04 7.46 13.15
N GLY A 149 9.07 7.00 13.94
CA GLY A 149 9.12 5.81 14.76
C GLY A 149 8.95 4.50 13.98
N LEU A 150 9.64 3.47 14.45
CA LEU A 150 9.40 2.08 14.07
C LEU A 150 8.86 1.36 15.30
N HIS A 151 7.68 0.78 15.19
CA HIS A 151 6.98 0.16 16.32
C HIS A 151 6.75 -1.32 16.01
N ASP A 152 7.34 -2.22 16.79
CA ASP A 152 7.04 -3.65 16.69
C ASP A 152 5.64 -3.91 17.24
N VAL A 153 4.75 -4.43 16.40
CA VAL A 153 3.35 -4.75 16.74
C VAL A 153 3.09 -6.26 16.69
N THR A 154 4.15 -7.07 16.61
CA THR A 154 4.06 -8.53 16.42
C THR A 154 3.29 -9.21 17.55
N GLU A 155 3.57 -8.84 18.80
CA GLU A 155 2.93 -9.45 19.96
C GLU A 155 1.46 -9.01 20.11
N ASP A 156 1.12 -7.76 19.76
CA ASP A 156 -0.28 -7.31 19.73
C ASP A 156 -1.11 -8.15 18.75
N ILE A 157 -0.55 -8.43 17.58
CA ILE A 157 -1.18 -9.25 16.53
C ILE A 157 -1.32 -10.71 17.00
N ARG A 158 -0.26 -11.29 17.58
CA ARG A 158 -0.30 -12.66 18.12
C ARG A 158 -1.36 -12.80 19.21
N HIS A 159 -1.45 -11.80 20.09
CA HIS A 159 -2.44 -11.77 21.16
C HIS A 159 -3.87 -11.75 20.60
N ILE A 160 -4.14 -10.95 19.57
CA ILE A 160 -5.44 -10.93 18.90
C ILE A 160 -5.80 -12.32 18.33
N VAL A 161 -4.86 -12.98 17.65
CA VAL A 161 -5.09 -14.32 17.09
C VAL A 161 -5.42 -15.34 18.18
N GLU A 162 -4.68 -15.30 19.29
CA GLU A 162 -4.91 -16.16 20.46
C GLU A 162 -6.28 -15.88 21.10
N GLN A 163 -6.61 -14.61 21.35
CA GLN A 163 -7.88 -14.18 21.96
C GLN A 163 -9.09 -14.61 21.13
N ASN A 164 -9.00 -14.46 19.80
CA ASN A 164 -10.08 -14.83 18.89
C ASN A 164 -10.14 -16.35 18.63
N LYS A 165 -9.22 -17.14 19.20
CA LYS A 165 -9.17 -18.61 19.09
C LYS A 165 -9.18 -19.10 17.65
N ILE A 166 -8.55 -18.33 16.75
CA ILE A 166 -8.55 -18.62 15.31
C ILE A 166 -7.50 -19.69 15.04
N ASN A 167 -7.95 -20.92 14.73
CA ASN A 167 -7.04 -22.03 14.51
C ASN A 167 -6.38 -22.01 13.12
N SER A 168 -7.13 -21.67 12.07
CA SER A 168 -6.61 -21.65 10.69
C SER A 168 -7.34 -20.61 9.83
N GLY A 169 -6.60 -19.85 9.04
CA GLY A 169 -7.16 -18.74 8.26
C GLY A 169 -6.11 -17.83 7.64
N PHE A 170 -6.53 -16.62 7.27
CA PHE A 170 -5.67 -15.55 6.79
C PHE A 170 -5.95 -14.26 7.55
N ALA A 171 -4.89 -13.62 8.04
CA ALA A 171 -4.96 -12.30 8.64
C ALA A 171 -4.52 -11.25 7.64
N TYR A 172 -5.42 -10.30 7.36
CA TYR A 172 -5.16 -9.11 6.57
C TYR A 172 -5.02 -7.92 7.51
N LEU A 173 -3.80 -7.38 7.60
CA LEU A 173 -3.51 -6.14 8.31
C LEU A 173 -3.57 -4.98 7.35
N PHE A 174 -4.12 -3.86 7.79
CA PHE A 174 -4.24 -2.64 7.03
C PHE A 174 -3.95 -1.41 7.89
N VAL A 175 -3.18 -0.49 7.32
CA VAL A 175 -2.82 0.81 7.90
C VAL A 175 -3.68 1.89 7.22
N PRO A 176 -4.76 2.37 7.87
CA PRO A 176 -5.66 3.39 7.33
C PRO A 176 -5.09 4.81 7.47
N HIS A 177 -3.79 4.99 7.19
CA HIS A 177 -3.06 6.26 7.29
C HIS A 177 -2.19 6.42 6.04
N SER A 178 -2.21 7.59 5.41
CA SER A 178 -1.45 7.84 4.18
C SER A 178 -0.01 8.31 4.42
N THR A 179 0.42 8.46 5.69
CA THR A 179 1.80 8.80 6.10
C THR A 179 2.39 7.76 7.05
N SER A 180 1.95 6.49 6.91
CA SER A 180 2.47 5.37 7.69
C SER A 180 2.39 4.08 6.88
N GLY A 181 3.31 3.15 7.13
CA GLY A 181 3.38 1.86 6.45
C GLY A 181 3.40 0.66 7.40
N ILE A 182 3.33 -0.54 6.84
CA ILE A 182 3.52 -1.80 7.57
C ILE A 182 4.60 -2.64 6.89
N TRP A 183 5.52 -3.17 7.68
CA TRP A 183 6.71 -3.83 7.15
C TRP A 183 7.00 -5.12 7.90
N LEU A 184 7.15 -6.23 7.15
CA LEU A 184 7.61 -7.51 7.69
C LEU A 184 9.12 -7.62 7.47
N ALA A 185 9.90 -7.63 8.55
CA ALA A 185 11.36 -7.63 8.48
C ALA A 185 11.99 -8.56 9.51
N GLU A 186 13.27 -8.89 9.30
CA GLU A 186 14.06 -9.59 10.30
C GLU A 186 14.25 -8.72 11.55
N GLU A 187 14.33 -9.35 12.72
CA GLU A 187 14.68 -8.69 13.99
C GLU A 187 16.18 -8.35 14.04
N SER A 188 16.62 -7.48 13.14
CA SER A 188 18.02 -7.03 13.02
C SER A 188 18.10 -5.51 13.03
N LYS A 189 18.69 -4.96 14.09
CA LYS A 189 18.89 -3.51 14.23
C LYS A 189 19.67 -2.92 13.05
N GLU A 190 20.73 -3.59 12.61
CA GLU A 190 21.58 -3.13 11.51
C GLU A 190 20.79 -3.07 10.19
N PHE A 191 19.97 -4.08 9.91
CA PHE A 191 19.13 -4.11 8.72
C PHE A 191 18.00 -3.08 8.77
N ILE A 192 17.42 -2.87 9.95
CA ILE A 192 16.42 -1.84 10.20
C ILE A 192 17.01 -0.45 9.95
N ASP A 193 18.16 -0.14 10.56
CA ASP A 193 18.83 1.16 10.43
C ASP A 193 19.25 1.42 8.98
N LEU A 194 19.75 0.40 8.28
CA LEU A 194 20.06 0.47 6.85
C LEU A 194 18.82 0.76 6.02
N THR A 195 17.72 0.05 6.25
CA THR A 195 16.46 0.24 5.52
C THR A 195 15.92 1.64 5.71
N LYS A 196 15.90 2.15 6.94
CA LYS A 196 15.50 3.54 7.24
C LYS A 196 16.38 4.55 6.49
N CYS A 197 17.70 4.37 6.54
CA CYS A 197 18.64 5.24 5.84
C CYS A 197 18.45 5.22 4.32
N LEU A 198 18.18 4.05 3.73
CA LEU A 198 17.89 3.93 2.29
C LEU A 198 16.57 4.62 1.93
N LEU A 199 15.53 4.43 2.74
CA LEU A 199 14.22 5.07 2.52
C LEU A 199 14.33 6.60 2.60
N ASP A 200 15.06 7.14 3.58
CA ASP A 200 15.31 8.58 3.73
C ASP A 200 16.19 9.14 2.60
N ARG A 201 17.08 8.33 2.03
CA ARG A 201 17.87 8.70 0.85
C ARG A 201 17.02 8.76 -0.42
N MET A 202 16.11 7.81 -0.57
CA MET A 202 15.18 7.77 -1.70
C MET A 202 14.15 8.90 -1.62
N VAL A 203 13.66 9.19 -0.42
CA VAL A 203 12.63 10.21 -0.14
C VAL A 203 13.13 11.18 0.94
N PRO A 204 14.02 12.12 0.59
CA PRO A 204 14.55 13.08 1.56
C PRO A 204 13.48 14.11 1.94
N GLU A 205 13.37 14.41 3.22
CA GLU A 205 12.44 15.45 3.72
C GLU A 205 12.89 16.86 3.35
N ILE A 206 14.19 17.08 3.16
CA ILE A 206 14.71 18.35 2.65
C ILE A 206 14.64 18.32 1.12
N ALA A 207 13.42 18.35 0.60
CA ALA A 207 13.12 18.41 -0.83
C ALA A 207 12.07 19.47 -1.13
N ASN A 208 12.08 19.96 -2.38
CA ASN A 208 11.09 20.93 -2.87
C ASN A 208 9.81 20.19 -3.29
N PHE A 209 9.12 19.58 -2.33
CA PHE A 209 7.84 18.94 -2.59
C PHE A 209 6.80 19.98 -3.05
N LYS A 210 5.95 19.57 -3.99
CA LYS A 210 4.81 20.34 -4.48
C LYS A 210 3.66 20.32 -3.46
N HIS A 211 3.53 19.23 -2.72
CA HIS A 211 2.65 19.13 -1.56
C HIS A 211 3.00 20.18 -0.51
N ARG A 212 1.99 20.86 0.05
CA ARG A 212 2.16 22.15 0.77
C ARG A 212 1.98 22.09 2.29
N GLU A 213 1.81 20.92 2.88
CA GLU A 213 1.83 20.79 4.34
C GLU A 213 3.28 20.84 4.87
N THR A 214 3.67 19.87 5.69
CA THR A 214 5.05 19.79 6.19
C THR A 214 5.90 18.94 5.25
N PRO A 215 7.23 19.12 5.25
CA PRO A 215 8.11 18.24 4.50
C PRO A 215 8.05 16.78 4.97
N SER A 216 7.77 16.53 6.25
CA SER A 216 7.54 15.19 6.81
C SER A 216 6.26 14.55 6.27
N ASP A 217 5.17 15.29 6.16
CA ASP A 217 3.90 14.81 5.62
C ASP A 217 4.03 14.48 4.12
N ALA A 218 4.60 15.40 3.34
CA ALA A 218 4.89 15.20 1.92
C ALA A 218 5.77 13.97 1.67
N ALA A 219 6.88 13.83 2.39
CA ALA A 219 7.75 12.66 2.30
C ALA A 219 7.02 11.40 2.78
N GLY A 220 6.21 11.50 3.84
CA GLY A 220 5.47 10.40 4.42
C GLY A 220 4.50 9.74 3.44
N HIS A 221 3.84 10.53 2.58
CA HIS A 221 3.00 10.00 1.51
C HIS A 221 3.76 9.12 0.53
N ILE A 222 4.94 9.57 0.11
CA ILE A 222 5.76 8.86 -0.87
C ILE A 222 6.41 7.62 -0.25
N LYS A 223 6.90 7.74 1.00
CA LYS A 223 7.41 6.60 1.79
C LYS A 223 6.33 5.53 1.98
N THR A 224 5.08 5.95 2.22
CA THR A 224 3.93 5.04 2.34
C THR A 224 3.65 4.30 1.03
N SER A 225 3.73 4.98 -0.12
CA SER A 225 3.61 4.33 -1.43
C SER A 225 4.69 3.28 -1.69
N LEU A 226 5.91 3.49 -1.20
CA LEU A 226 7.03 2.55 -1.37
C LEU A 226 6.98 1.36 -0.41
N VAL A 227 6.60 1.60 0.86
CA VAL A 227 6.57 0.57 1.90
C VAL A 227 5.29 -0.28 1.82
N GLY A 228 4.18 0.35 1.43
CA GLY A 228 2.86 -0.28 1.44
C GLY A 228 2.15 -0.16 2.78
N THR A 229 0.83 -0.37 2.74
CA THR A 229 -0.08 -0.14 3.87
C THR A 229 -0.79 -1.40 4.33
N TYR A 230 -0.44 -2.57 3.80
CA TYR A 230 -1.08 -3.82 4.19
C TYR A 230 -0.10 -4.99 4.25
N LEU A 231 -0.47 -6.00 5.04
CA LEU A 231 0.24 -7.27 5.13
C LEU A 231 -0.78 -8.40 5.22
N LEU A 232 -0.62 -9.44 4.40
CA LEU A 232 -1.45 -10.64 4.42
C LEU A 232 -0.59 -11.84 4.80
N PHE A 233 -1.00 -12.60 5.82
CA PHE A 233 -0.30 -13.82 6.22
C PHE A 233 -1.27 -14.91 6.67
N LYS A 234 -0.79 -16.16 6.65
CA LYS A 234 -1.57 -17.33 7.08
C LYS A 234 -1.54 -17.48 8.60
N ILE A 235 -2.66 -17.90 9.18
CA ILE A 235 -2.74 -18.44 10.54
C ILE A 235 -2.91 -19.95 10.41
N ASP A 236 -2.16 -20.71 11.20
CA ASP A 236 -2.27 -22.17 11.25
C ASP A 236 -1.91 -22.69 12.64
N GLU A 237 -2.68 -23.66 13.14
CA GLU A 237 -2.57 -24.18 14.51
C GLU A 237 -2.53 -23.06 15.58
N GLY A 238 -3.32 -22.01 15.36
CA GLY A 238 -3.38 -20.83 16.24
C GLY A 238 -2.15 -19.91 16.16
N LYS A 239 -1.24 -20.11 15.22
CA LYS A 239 0.02 -19.35 15.10
C LYS A 239 0.07 -18.51 13.83
N CYS A 240 0.61 -17.30 13.94
CA CYS A 240 0.91 -16.43 12.80
C CYS A 240 2.11 -16.97 12.02
N LEU A 241 1.91 -17.42 10.78
CA LEU A 241 2.97 -17.95 9.91
C LEU A 241 3.72 -16.82 9.19
N ILE A 242 4.47 -16.02 9.97
CA ILE A 242 5.25 -14.90 9.46
C ILE A 242 6.76 -15.16 9.42
N GLY A 243 7.21 -16.30 9.96
CA GLY A 243 8.63 -16.70 10.09
C GLY A 243 9.18 -16.41 11.49
N GLU A 244 10.06 -17.28 12.00
CA GLU A 244 10.52 -17.25 13.40
C GLU A 244 11.33 -16.00 13.76
N ASN A 245 12.23 -15.57 12.86
CA ASN A 245 13.10 -14.39 13.07
C ASN A 245 12.52 -13.11 12.47
N LYS A 246 11.22 -13.10 12.13
CA LYS A 246 10.56 -11.97 11.50
C LYS A 246 9.58 -11.30 12.46
N ARG A 247 9.52 -9.99 12.34
CA ARG A 247 8.64 -9.09 13.09
C ARG A 247 7.85 -8.22 12.14
N ILE A 248 6.64 -7.86 12.58
CA ILE A 248 5.77 -6.92 11.90
C ILE A 248 5.94 -5.56 12.56
N TYR A 249 6.43 -4.60 11.77
CA TYR A 249 6.64 -3.25 12.22
C TYR A 249 5.62 -2.29 11.60
N PHE A 250 5.07 -1.41 12.43
CA PHE A 250 4.41 -0.20 12.00
C PHE A 250 5.45 0.90 11.79
N MET A 251 5.49 1.49 10.60
CA MET A 251 6.40 2.58 10.24
C MET A 251 5.65 3.91 10.25
N GLU A 252 6.01 4.81 11.16
CA GLU A 252 5.51 6.19 11.19
C GLU A 252 6.44 7.11 10.39
N PHE A 253 5.89 7.98 9.55
CA PHE A 253 6.65 8.95 8.78
C PHE A 253 6.30 10.42 9.10
N ASP A 254 5.18 10.66 9.77
CA ASP A 254 4.67 12.01 10.09
C ASP A 254 4.10 12.08 11.52
N GLY A 255 4.79 11.41 12.44
CA GLY A 255 4.50 11.39 13.87
C GLY A 255 5.07 12.60 14.63
N PRO A 256 4.80 12.73 15.94
CA PRO A 256 4.05 11.79 16.78
C PRO A 256 2.53 11.95 16.62
N ARG A 257 1.81 10.83 16.48
CA ARG A 257 0.34 10.80 16.34
C ARG A 257 -0.23 9.52 16.97
N SER A 258 -1.52 9.52 17.33
CA SER A 258 -2.21 8.28 17.68
C SER A 258 -2.71 7.61 16.40
N ARG A 259 -2.13 6.45 16.08
CA ARG A 259 -2.39 5.69 14.86
C ARG A 259 -3.17 4.42 15.20
N LYS A 260 -3.60 3.75 14.14
CA LYS A 260 -4.33 2.48 14.24
C LYS A 260 -3.93 1.55 13.11
N ILE A 261 -4.00 0.26 13.39
CA ILE A 261 -3.95 -0.83 12.42
C ILE A 261 -5.28 -1.55 12.51
N GLN A 262 -5.88 -1.82 11.36
CA GLN A 262 -7.06 -2.66 11.25
C GLN A 262 -6.61 -4.08 10.89
N MET A 263 -7.16 -5.06 11.59
CA MET A 263 -6.93 -6.47 11.28
C MET A 263 -8.26 -7.10 10.92
N VAL A 264 -8.31 -7.77 9.77
CA VAL A 264 -9.43 -8.62 9.38
C VAL A 264 -8.91 -10.03 9.24
N THR A 265 -9.49 -10.96 9.99
CA THR A 265 -9.10 -12.37 9.92
C THR A 265 -10.18 -13.17 9.23
N LEU A 266 -9.87 -13.74 8.07
CA LEU A 266 -10.74 -14.67 7.36
C LEU A 266 -10.45 -16.10 7.84
N PHE A 267 -11.49 -16.85 8.19
CA PHE A 267 -11.37 -18.24 8.62
C PHE A 267 -12.53 -19.09 8.10
N LYS A 268 -12.39 -20.41 8.24
CA LYS A 268 -13.43 -21.38 7.88
C LYS A 268 -14.33 -21.67 9.07
#